data_AF-A0A944Z997-F1
#
_entry.id   AF-A0A944Z997-F1
#
_cell.length_a   1.000
_cell.length_b   1.000
_cell.length_c   1.000
_cell.angle_alpha   90.00
_cell.angle_beta   90.00
_cell.angle_gamma   90.00
#
_symmetry.space_group_name_H-M   'P 1'
#
loop_
_entity.id
_entity.type
_entity.pdbx_description
1 polymer ?
#
loop_
_entity_poly.entity_id
_entity_poly.type
_entity_poly.pdbx_seq_one_letter_code
_entity_poly.pdbx_strand_id
1 'polypeptide(L)'
;MGLPIGTVTVAAAGTRVQVVTSGNAVSAVSFRARGTNTGAIYVGDDSVAAGDGYEINPGDELTVRFRELIDLRRFYVDAANNGDKVDYAGVAA
;
A
#
# COMPACT_ATOMS: atom_id res chain seq x y z
N MET A 1 19.16 -9.48 2.36
CA MET A 1 17.72 -9.17 2.37
C MET A 1 17.59 -7.66 2.50
N GLY A 2 17.16 -6.96 1.44
CA GLY A 2 16.97 -5.52 1.49
C GLY A 2 15.75 -5.17 2.35
N LEU A 3 15.73 -3.97 2.93
CA LEU A 3 14.55 -3.47 3.63
C LEU A 3 13.38 -3.39 2.64
N PRO A 4 12.18 -3.92 2.95
CA PRO A 4 11.03 -3.90 2.06
C PRO A 4 10.40 -2.49 2.04
N ILE A 5 11.10 -1.55 1.41
CA ILE A 5 10.71 -0.16 1.25
C ILE A 5 10.61 0.16 -0.24
N GLY A 6 9.62 0.95 -0.62
CA GLY A 6 9.45 1.33 -2.02
C GLY A 6 8.23 2.21 -2.27
N THR A 7 7.96 2.44 -3.55
CA THR A 7 6.81 3.23 -4.01
C THR A 7 6.00 2.40 -4.99
N VAL A 8 4.69 2.41 -4.81
CA VAL A 8 3.73 1.88 -5.76
C VAL A 8 3.04 3.06 -6.46
N THR A 9 2.95 3.00 -7.78
CA THR A 9 2.19 3.97 -8.58
C THR A 9 0.97 3.25 -9.14
N VAL A 10 -0.22 3.78 -8.86
CA VAL A 10 -1.47 3.28 -9.45
C VAL A 10 -1.65 3.99 -10.78
N ALA A 11 -1.24 3.34 -11.88
CA ALA A 11 -1.21 3.97 -13.20
C ALA A 11 -2.62 4.37 -13.69
N ALA A 12 -3.62 3.56 -13.36
CA ALA A 12 -5.03 3.82 -13.65
C ALA A 12 -5.86 3.60 -12.38
N ALA A 13 -6.68 4.58 -12.03
CA ALA A 13 -7.64 4.51 -10.93
C ALA A 13 -8.60 3.33 -11.12
N GLY A 14 -9.01 2.71 -10.01
CA GLY A 14 -9.82 1.49 -10.05
C GLY A 14 -9.02 0.24 -10.47
N THR A 15 -7.68 0.34 -10.52
CA THR A 15 -6.80 -0.79 -10.81
C THR A 15 -5.95 -1.09 -9.59
N ARG A 16 -6.30 -2.15 -8.89
CA ARG A 16 -5.47 -2.68 -7.79
C ARG A 16 -4.07 -3.04 -8.27
N VAL A 17 -3.07 -2.62 -7.50
CA VAL A 17 -1.65 -2.89 -7.71
C VAL A 17 -1.10 -3.59 -6.48
N GLN A 18 -0.40 -4.70 -6.68
CA GLN A 18 0.24 -5.43 -5.58
C GLN A 18 1.43 -4.62 -5.03
N VAL A 19 1.55 -4.57 -3.70
CA VAL A 19 2.58 -3.74 -3.03
C VAL A 19 4.00 -4.25 -3.30
N VAL A 20 4.19 -5.57 -3.23
CA VAL A 20 5.44 -6.24 -3.60
C VAL A 20 5.16 -7.52 -4.36
N THR A 21 6.07 -7.91 -5.25
CA THR A 21 6.03 -9.17 -5.99
C THR A 21 6.91 -10.25 -5.36
N SER A 22 7.87 -9.87 -4.50
CA SER A 22 8.71 -10.78 -3.73
C SER A 22 8.20 -10.93 -2.29
N GLY A 23 8.20 -12.17 -1.79
CA GLY A 23 7.68 -12.50 -0.47
C GLY A 23 8.59 -12.00 0.64
N ASN A 24 8.07 -11.12 1.49
CA ASN A 24 8.73 -10.63 2.70
C ASN A 24 7.79 -10.84 3.88
N ALA A 25 8.22 -11.66 4.84
CA ALA A 25 7.52 -11.80 6.11
C ALA A 25 7.77 -10.56 6.96
N VAL A 26 6.72 -9.79 7.24
CA VAL A 26 6.80 -8.54 7.99
C VAL A 26 5.94 -8.60 9.25
N SER A 27 6.43 -7.97 10.32
CA SER A 27 5.70 -7.81 11.58
C SER A 27 4.87 -6.51 11.61
N ALA A 28 5.23 -5.55 10.75
CA ALA A 28 4.49 -4.32 10.54
C ALA A 28 4.70 -3.79 9.12
N VAL A 29 3.75 -3.00 8.63
CA VAL A 29 3.85 -2.25 7.38
C VAL A 29 3.28 -0.84 7.57
N SER A 30 3.98 0.14 7.04
CA SER A 30 3.52 1.52 6.93
C SER A 30 3.25 1.85 5.47
N PHE A 31 2.13 2.51 5.20
CA PHE A 31 1.72 3.02 3.90
C PHE A 31 1.50 4.52 4.00
N ARG A 32 2.20 5.30 3.18
CA ARG A 32 2.10 6.76 3.15
C ARG A 32 1.63 7.22 1.78
N ALA A 33 0.47 7.87 1.73
CA ALA A 33 0.01 8.51 0.50
C ALA A 33 0.84 9.78 0.28
N ARG A 34 1.36 9.97 -0.93
CA ARG A 34 2.15 11.19 -1.22
C ARG A 34 1.26 12.42 -1.16
N GLY A 35 1.76 13.49 -0.55
CA GLY A 35 1.02 14.76 -0.46
C GLY A 35 0.77 15.43 -1.81
N THR A 36 1.44 14.99 -2.87
CA THR A 36 1.20 15.44 -4.25
C THR A 36 0.09 14.67 -4.96
N ASN A 37 -0.47 13.62 -4.33
CA ASN A 37 -1.61 12.91 -4.89
C ASN A 37 -2.83 13.82 -4.93
N THR A 38 -3.68 13.59 -5.93
CA THR A 38 -4.92 14.37 -6.10
C THR A 38 -6.14 13.62 -5.62
N GLY A 39 -6.04 12.29 -5.47
CA GLY A 39 -7.04 11.43 -4.89
C GLY A 39 -6.52 10.64 -3.67
N ALA A 40 -7.44 9.96 -2.99
CA ALA A 40 -7.10 9.07 -1.89
C ALA A 40 -6.52 7.73 -2.42
N ILE A 41 -5.71 7.10 -1.57
CA ILE A 41 -5.22 5.73 -1.77
C ILE A 41 -6.07 4.79 -0.93
N TYR A 42 -6.40 3.63 -1.49
CA TYR A 42 -7.14 2.57 -0.81
C TYR A 42 -6.23 1.37 -0.60
N VAL A 43 -6.01 0.95 0.64
CA VAL A 43 -5.19 -0.22 0.99
C VAL A 43 -6.08 -1.40 1.34
N GLY A 44 -5.76 -2.59 0.83
CA GLY A 44 -6.51 -3.81 1.11
C GLY A 44 -5.81 -5.07 0.60
N ASP A 45 -6.59 -6.13 0.38
CA ASP A 45 -6.14 -7.39 -0.22
C ASP A 45 -6.37 -7.42 -1.74
N ASP A 46 -6.27 -8.58 -2.38
CA ASP A 46 -6.44 -8.72 -3.83
C ASP A 46 -7.86 -8.41 -4.34
N SER A 47 -8.82 -8.15 -3.45
CA SER A 47 -10.16 -7.68 -3.77
C SER A 47 -10.32 -6.16 -3.67
N VAL A 48 -9.31 -5.43 -3.19
CA VAL A 48 -9.40 -3.98 -3.01
C VAL A 48 -9.74 -3.27 -4.32
N ALA A 49 -10.64 -2.30 -4.21
CA ALA A 49 -11.02 -1.38 -5.28
C ALA A 49 -11.08 0.04 -4.74
N ALA A 50 -11.01 1.03 -5.64
CA ALA A 50 -11.26 2.42 -5.31
C ALA A 50 -12.64 2.58 -4.65
N GLY A 51 -12.66 3.02 -3.38
CA GLY A 51 -13.88 3.21 -2.59
C GLY A 51 -14.22 2.08 -1.59
N ASP A 52 -13.57 0.91 -1.69
CA ASP A 52 -13.87 -0.26 -0.84
C ASP A 52 -12.74 -0.66 0.13
N GLY A 53 -11.56 -0.03 0.02
CA GLY A 53 -10.40 -0.28 0.89
C GLY A 53 -10.25 0.69 2.07
N TYR A 54 -9.19 0.51 2.86
CA TYR A 54 -8.82 1.49 3.88
C TYR A 54 -8.30 2.77 3.20
N GLU A 55 -9.04 3.86 3.35
CA GLU A 55 -8.73 5.14 2.71
C GLU A 55 -7.58 5.89 3.43
N ILE A 56 -6.62 6.37 2.64
CA ILE A 56 -5.51 7.21 3.07
C ILE A 56 -5.50 8.45 2.20
N ASN A 57 -5.75 9.61 2.82
CA ASN A 57 -5.72 10.89 2.12
C ASN A 57 -4.29 11.32 1.76
N PRO A 58 -4.12 12.18 0.74
CA PRO A 58 -2.80 12.72 0.39
C PRO A 58 -2.07 13.30 1.61
N GLY A 59 -0.88 12.78 1.91
CA GLY A 59 -0.05 13.22 3.03
C GLY A 59 -0.24 12.42 4.33
N ASP A 60 -1.29 11.61 4.43
CA ASP A 60 -1.56 10.74 5.56
C ASP A 60 -0.76 9.43 5.49
N GLU A 61 -0.68 8.78 6.65
CA GLU A 61 0.02 7.51 6.81
C GLU A 61 -0.83 6.52 7.62
N LEU A 62 -0.88 5.28 7.12
CA LEU A 62 -1.44 4.13 7.80
C LEU A 62 -0.30 3.22 8.22
N THR A 63 -0.22 2.89 9.51
CA THR A 63 0.67 1.85 10.00
C THR A 63 -0.14 0.70 10.57
N VAL A 64 0.08 -0.51 10.03
CA VAL A 64 -0.55 -1.74 10.47
C VAL A 64 0.49 -2.64 11.11
N ARG A 65 0.20 -3.11 12.33
CA ARG A 65 1.05 -4.05 13.07
C ARG A 65 0.34 -5.38 13.18
N PHE A 66 1.06 -6.46 12.96
CA PHE A 66 0.52 -7.81 12.97
C PHE A 66 1.01 -8.56 14.20
N ARG A 67 0.13 -9.40 14.76
CA ARG A 67 0.51 -10.33 15.83
C ARG A 67 1.36 -11.48 15.32
N GLU A 68 1.14 -11.87 14.07
CA GLU A 68 1.85 -12.93 13.36
C GLU A 68 2.56 -12.34 12.15
N LEU A 69 3.54 -13.06 11.60
CA LEU A 69 4.22 -12.62 10.40
C LEU A 69 3.30 -12.75 9.19
N ILE A 70 3.09 -11.63 8.50
CA ILE A 70 2.29 -11.57 7.29
C ILE A 70 3.20 -11.36 6.08
N ASP A 71 2.88 -12.04 4.99
CA ASP A 71 3.57 -11.82 3.72
C ASP A 71 3.09 -10.51 3.09
N LEU A 72 4.02 -9.60 2.84
CA LEU A 72 3.74 -8.29 2.25
C LEU A 72 3.08 -8.38 0.85
N ARG A 73 3.19 -9.52 0.16
CA ARG A 73 2.49 -9.79 -1.11
C ARG A 73 0.96 -9.81 -0.99
N ARG A 74 0.42 -9.96 0.23
CA ARG A 74 -1.02 -9.94 0.45
C ARG A 74 -1.63 -8.55 0.35
N PHE A 75 -0.82 -7.50 0.39
CA PHE A 75 -1.30 -6.14 0.31
C PHE A 75 -1.37 -5.67 -1.14
N TYR A 76 -2.50 -5.07 -1.46
CA TYR A 76 -2.75 -4.37 -2.70
C TYR A 76 -3.21 -2.96 -2.38
N VAL A 77 -3.00 -2.07 -3.34
CA VAL A 77 -3.39 -0.68 -3.26
C VAL A 77 -4.11 -0.27 -4.53
N ASP A 78 -5.14 0.54 -4.40
CA ASP A 78 -5.82 1.22 -5.49
C ASP A 78 -5.83 2.73 -5.21
N ALA A 79 -6.18 3.54 -6.20
CA ALA A 79 -6.25 4.98 -6.07
C ALA A 79 -7.53 5.53 -6.70
N ALA A 80 -8.00 6.65 -6.16
CA ALA A 80 -9.11 7.40 -6.76
C ALA A 80 -8.72 8.05 -8.10
N ASN A 81 -7.45 8.46 -8.27
CA ASN A 81 -6.98 9.15 -9.47
C ASN A 81 -5.78 8.43 -10.12
N ASN A 82 -5.68 8.55 -11.44
CA ASN A 82 -4.58 7.99 -12.22
C ASN A 82 -3.24 8.63 -11.83
N GLY A 83 -2.22 7.80 -11.62
CA GLY A 83 -0.86 8.24 -11.34
C GLY A 83 -0.59 8.59 -9.88
N ASP A 84 -1.57 8.46 -8.99
CA ASP A 84 -1.38 8.60 -7.55
C ASP A 84 -0.43 7.52 -7.01
N LYS A 85 0.29 7.88 -5.94
CA LYS A 85 1.42 7.10 -5.43
C LYS A 85 1.32 6.86 -3.94
N VAL A 86 1.75 5.68 -3.53
CA VAL A 86 1.88 5.31 -2.13
C VAL A 86 3.27 4.77 -1.88
N ASP A 87 3.92 5.31 -0.86
CA ASP A 87 5.18 4.79 -0.36
C ASP A 87 4.88 3.74 0.71
N TYR A 88 5.63 2.64 0.74
CA TYR A 88 5.48 1.60 1.74
C TYR A 88 6.81 1.30 2.42
N ALA A 89 6.74 0.87 3.68
CA ALA A 89 7.87 0.36 4.42
C ALA A 89 7.43 -0.79 5.33
N GLY A 90 7.98 -1.98 5.10
CA GLY A 90 7.79 -3.13 5.98
C GLY A 90 8.91 -3.25 7.01
N VAL A 91 8.55 -3.64 8.23
CA VAL A 91 9.50 -4.05 9.26
C VAL A 91 9.70 -5.56 9.10
N ALA A 92 10.87 -5.94 8.60
CA ALA A 92 11.27 -7.34 8.55
C ALA A 92 11.35 -7.91 9.97
N ALA A 93 10.91 -9.15 10.13
CA ALA A 93 11.04 -9.90 11.37
C ALA A 93 12.35 -10.68 11.45
#